data_AF-A0A349TJ13-F1
#
_entry.id   AF-A0A349TJ13-F1
#
_cell.length_a   1.000
_cell.length_b   1.000
_cell.length_c   1.000
_cell.angle_alpha   90.00
_cell.angle_beta   90.00
_cell.angle_gamma   90.00
#
_symmetry.space_group_name_H-M   'P 1'
#
loop_
_entity.id
_entity.type
_entity.pdbx_description
1 polymer ?
#
loop_
_entity_poly.entity_id
_entity_poly.type
_entity_poly.pdbx_seq_one_letter_code
_entity_poly.pdbx_strand_id
1 'polypeptide(L)'
;MTAKSPRMSSFQVVLLIAASFLSSLGAAQNADQAYLTPPLDIADIVDAQPTPAVSVDPAKSWMLILGRPGLPSITELSQPELRIAGLRINPANNGRSRSSYYNSLTLQSLENGGSRVIIGLPANPRIRDVSWSPDSSRIAFTLDQGDHIELWLAEVDSALARRLIV
;
A
#
# COMPACT_ATOMS: atom_id res chain seq x y z
N MET A 1 29.52 -62.94 42.78
CA MET A 1 29.59 -62.71 41.32
C MET A 1 29.43 -61.21 41.08
N THR A 2 30.54 -60.49 40.96
CA THR A 2 30.56 -59.02 40.88
C THR A 2 30.80 -58.63 39.41
N ALA A 3 29.77 -58.09 38.75
CA ALA A 3 29.86 -57.66 37.35
C ALA A 3 30.75 -56.41 37.23
N LYS A 4 31.78 -56.49 36.39
CA LYS A 4 32.71 -55.39 36.10
C LYS A 4 32.02 -54.43 35.12
N SER A 5 31.76 -53.19 35.54
CA SER A 5 31.15 -52.17 34.69
C SER A 5 32.07 -51.83 33.50
N PRO A 6 31.53 -51.63 32.29
CA PRO A 6 32.33 -51.30 31.13
C PRO A 6 32.87 -49.87 31.27
N ARG A 7 34.20 -49.72 31.28
CA ARG A 7 34.87 -48.40 31.24
C ARG A 7 34.89 -47.91 29.79
N MET A 8 34.18 -46.82 29.51
CA MET A 8 34.29 -46.11 28.23
C MET A 8 35.71 -45.57 28.03
N SER A 9 36.26 -45.73 26.82
CA SER A 9 37.59 -45.19 26.49
C SER A 9 37.52 -43.69 26.23
N SER A 10 38.64 -42.97 26.46
CA SER A 10 38.71 -41.51 26.25
C SER A 10 38.31 -41.09 24.84
N PHE A 11 38.55 -41.94 23.84
CA PHE A 11 38.15 -41.72 22.45
C PHE A 11 36.63 -41.76 22.26
N GLN A 12 35.92 -42.67 22.95
CA GLN A 12 34.45 -42.72 22.92
C GLN A 12 33.83 -41.50 23.61
N VAL A 13 34.46 -41.00 24.68
CA VAL A 13 34.01 -39.78 25.37
C VAL A 13 34.17 -38.56 24.47
N VAL A 14 35.31 -38.42 23.78
CA VAL A 14 35.54 -37.31 22.84
C VAL A 14 34.58 -37.39 21.64
N LEU A 15 34.33 -38.58 21.10
CA LEU A 15 33.38 -38.78 20.00
C LEU A 15 31.94 -38.41 20.42
N LEU A 16 31.54 -38.77 21.65
CA LEU A 16 30.23 -38.41 22.20
C LEU A 16 30.11 -36.89 22.44
N ILE A 17 31.16 -36.24 22.93
CA ILE A 17 31.19 -34.78 23.11
C ILE A 17 31.10 -34.06 21.76
N ALA A 18 31.85 -34.52 20.75
CA ALA A 18 31.81 -33.96 19.41
C ALA A 18 30.43 -34.13 18.75
N ALA A 19 29.81 -35.31 18.86
CA ALA A 19 28.45 -35.55 18.36
C ALA A 19 27.40 -34.70 19.08
N SER A 20 27.56 -34.48 20.38
CA SER A 20 26.68 -33.60 21.17
C SER A 20 26.82 -32.13 20.74
N PHE A 21 28.04 -31.68 20.40
CA PHE A 21 28.30 -30.34 19.89
C PHE A 21 27.78 -30.12 18.46
N LEU A 22 27.87 -31.12 17.56
CA LEU A 22 27.30 -30.99 16.22
C LEU A 22 25.77 -30.94 16.23
N SER A 23 25.13 -31.62 17.18
CA SER A 23 23.67 -31.64 17.32
C SER A 23 23.11 -30.30 17.83
N SER A 24 23.86 -29.57 18.66
CA SER A 24 23.44 -28.26 19.18
C SER A 24 23.58 -27.11 18.18
N LEU A 25 24.46 -27.23 17.17
CA LEU A 25 24.55 -26.25 16.07
C LEU A 25 23.33 -26.32 15.11
N GLY A 26 22.70 -27.48 14.95
CA GLY A 26 21.52 -27.65 14.09
C GLY A 26 20.21 -27.14 14.73
N ALA A 27 20.11 -27.15 16.06
CA ALA A 27 18.93 -26.70 16.79
C ALA A 27 18.83 -25.15 16.88
N ALA A 28 19.93 -24.44 16.69
CA ALA A 28 19.96 -22.97 16.74
C ALA A 28 19.44 -22.29 15.45
N GLN A 29 19.12 -23.06 14.39
CA GLN A 29 18.74 -22.51 13.08
C GLN A 29 17.24 -22.54 12.78
N ASN A 30 16.39 -23.06 13.69
CA ASN A 30 14.94 -23.11 13.49
C ASN A 30 14.19 -22.21 14.47
N ALA A 31 14.58 -20.94 14.56
CA ALA A 31 13.67 -19.90 15.03
C ALA A 31 12.95 -19.32 13.81
N ASP A 32 12.11 -20.15 13.16
CA ASP A 32 11.01 -19.62 12.35
C ASP A 32 10.08 -18.91 13.35
N GLN A 33 10.36 -17.64 13.63
CA GLN A 33 9.38 -16.77 14.24
C GLN A 33 8.28 -16.60 13.20
N ALA A 34 7.30 -17.50 13.25
CA ALA A 34 6.09 -17.42 12.45
C ALA A 34 5.55 -15.99 12.52
N TYR A 35 5.09 -15.46 11.38
CA TYR A 35 4.63 -14.08 11.26
C TYR A 35 3.58 -13.79 12.36
N LEU A 36 3.93 -12.88 13.27
CA LEU A 36 3.07 -12.57 14.40
C LEU A 36 1.99 -11.59 13.96
N THR A 37 0.73 -11.97 14.14
CA THR A 37 -0.41 -11.06 13.95
C THR A 37 -0.58 -10.21 15.21
N PRO A 38 -0.76 -8.89 15.08
CA PRO A 38 -1.06 -8.04 16.23
C PRO A 38 -2.41 -8.43 16.87
N PRO A 39 -2.61 -8.14 18.16
CA PRO A 39 -3.94 -8.18 18.78
C PRO A 39 -4.98 -7.39 17.97
N LEU A 40 -6.25 -7.81 18.03
CA LEU A 40 -7.31 -7.32 17.15
C LEU A 40 -7.56 -5.81 17.29
N ASP A 41 -7.50 -5.28 18.51
CA ASP A 41 -7.66 -3.85 18.79
C ASP A 41 -6.57 -2.99 18.11
N ILE A 42 -5.33 -3.48 18.05
CA ILE A 42 -4.24 -2.83 17.34
C ILE A 42 -4.40 -3.00 15.83
N ALA A 43 -4.81 -4.18 15.36
CA ALA A 43 -5.09 -4.43 13.96
C ALA A 43 -6.17 -3.48 13.42
N ASP A 44 -7.27 -3.31 14.16
CA ASP A 44 -8.39 -2.44 13.80
C ASP A 44 -7.96 -0.97 13.67
N ILE A 45 -7.07 -0.48 14.56
CA ILE A 45 -6.53 0.88 14.48
C ILE A 45 -5.66 1.06 13.23
N VAL A 46 -4.85 0.05 12.90
CA VAL A 46 -3.93 0.10 11.75
C VAL A 46 -4.69 -0.01 10.43
N ASP A 47 -5.73 -0.82 10.39
CA ASP A 47 -6.55 -1.08 9.19
C ASP A 47 -7.69 -0.05 9.01
N ALA A 48 -7.90 0.84 9.98
CA ALA A 48 -8.89 1.90 9.90
C ALA A 48 -8.72 2.76 8.63
N GLN A 49 -9.84 3.14 8.02
CA GLN A 49 -9.80 3.99 6.84
C GLN A 49 -9.19 5.36 7.17
N PRO A 50 -8.21 5.85 6.39
CA PRO A 50 -7.64 7.16 6.62
C PRO A 50 -8.67 8.28 6.41
N THR A 51 -8.52 9.36 7.16
CA THR A 51 -9.33 10.56 6.97
C THR A 51 -9.19 11.06 5.53
N PRO A 52 -10.30 11.25 4.80
CA PRO A 52 -10.24 11.75 3.43
C PRO A 52 -9.68 13.17 3.39
N ALA A 53 -9.12 13.54 2.24
CA ALA A 53 -8.81 14.94 1.98
C ALA A 53 -10.04 15.65 1.42
N VAL A 54 -10.04 16.98 1.49
CA VAL A 54 -11.08 17.81 0.91
C VAL A 54 -10.47 18.91 0.06
N SER A 55 -11.17 19.29 -0.99
CA SER A 55 -10.82 20.42 -1.86
C SER A 55 -12.09 21.18 -2.22
N VAL A 56 -12.13 22.48 -1.95
CA VAL A 56 -13.28 23.34 -2.26
C VAL A 56 -13.06 24.02 -3.60
N ASP A 57 -14.12 24.10 -4.40
CA ASP A 57 -14.09 24.76 -5.71
C ASP A 57 -13.90 26.29 -5.58
N PRO A 58 -13.40 26.98 -6.62
CA PRO A 58 -13.22 28.43 -6.59
C PRO A 58 -14.50 29.23 -6.25
N ALA A 59 -15.67 28.77 -6.72
CA ALA A 59 -16.96 29.40 -6.47
C ALA A 59 -17.58 29.06 -5.10
N LYS A 60 -16.92 28.21 -4.29
CA LYS A 60 -17.35 27.82 -2.92
C LYS A 60 -18.76 27.19 -2.87
N SER A 61 -19.16 26.52 -3.93
CA SER A 61 -20.45 25.84 -4.06
C SER A 61 -20.34 24.34 -3.77
N TRP A 62 -19.16 23.76 -4.03
CA TRP A 62 -18.89 22.33 -3.96
C TRP A 62 -17.58 22.04 -3.21
N MET A 63 -17.62 20.99 -2.40
CA MET A 63 -16.47 20.37 -1.79
C MET A 63 -16.26 18.99 -2.39
N LEU A 64 -15.08 18.76 -2.94
CA LEU A 64 -14.63 17.45 -3.37
C LEU A 64 -13.99 16.71 -2.19
N ILE A 65 -14.60 15.61 -1.79
CA ILE A 65 -14.06 14.64 -0.83
C ILE A 65 -13.23 13.63 -1.62
N LEU A 66 -11.97 13.52 -1.22
CA LEU A 66 -10.94 12.71 -1.84
C LEU A 66 -10.63 11.53 -0.93
N GLY A 67 -11.19 10.37 -1.26
CA GLY A 67 -11.00 9.14 -0.49
C GLY A 67 -9.54 8.66 -0.59
N ARG A 68 -8.99 8.21 0.53
CA ARG A 68 -7.62 7.70 0.60
C ARG A 68 -7.67 6.18 0.82
N PRO A 69 -6.85 5.41 0.09
CA PRO A 69 -6.70 3.99 0.40
C PRO A 69 -6.02 3.82 1.76
N GLY A 70 -6.24 2.66 2.39
CA GLY A 70 -5.49 2.23 3.57
C GLY A 70 -4.06 1.84 3.22
N LEU A 71 -3.52 0.86 3.94
CA LEU A 71 -2.14 0.40 3.72
C LEU A 71 -1.93 -0.16 2.29
N PRO A 72 -0.79 0.16 1.65
CA PRO A 72 -0.47 -0.39 0.34
C PRO A 72 -0.25 -1.91 0.43
N SER A 73 -0.68 -2.62 -0.60
CA SER A 73 -0.46 -4.07 -0.70
C SER A 73 1.01 -4.42 -0.90
N ILE A 74 1.39 -5.66 -0.58
CA ILE A 74 2.74 -6.18 -0.86
C ILE A 74 3.07 -6.13 -2.36
N THR A 75 2.07 -6.35 -3.22
CA THR A 75 2.21 -6.27 -4.69
C THR A 75 2.57 -4.86 -5.12
N GLU A 76 1.99 -3.84 -4.50
CA GLU A 76 2.32 -2.44 -4.76
C GLU A 76 3.73 -2.10 -4.25
N LEU A 77 4.08 -2.53 -3.03
CA LEU A 77 5.38 -2.24 -2.41
C LEU A 77 6.56 -2.94 -3.09
N SER A 78 6.32 -4.08 -3.74
CA SER A 78 7.32 -4.89 -4.43
C SER A 78 7.53 -4.50 -5.89
N GLN A 79 6.81 -3.49 -6.41
CA GLN A 79 7.01 -3.01 -7.77
C GLN A 79 8.46 -2.53 -8.01
N PRO A 80 9.01 -2.71 -9.22
CA PRO A 80 10.34 -2.19 -9.56
C PRO A 80 10.44 -0.68 -9.35
N GLU A 81 11.59 -0.21 -8.86
CA GLU A 81 11.86 1.20 -8.59
C GLU A 81 13.26 1.57 -9.10
N LEU A 82 13.33 2.50 -10.05
CA LEU A 82 14.58 3.13 -10.48
C LEU A 82 14.90 4.31 -9.57
N ARG A 83 16.15 4.39 -9.11
CA ARG A 83 16.63 5.46 -8.22
C ARG A 83 17.64 6.33 -8.97
N ILE A 84 17.16 7.39 -9.60
CA ILE A 84 17.96 8.24 -10.51
C ILE A 84 17.95 9.67 -9.99
N ALA A 85 19.12 10.25 -9.73
CA ALA A 85 19.26 11.64 -9.26
C ALA A 85 18.38 11.98 -8.03
N GLY A 86 18.19 11.02 -7.12
CA GLY A 86 17.33 11.18 -5.93
C GLY A 86 15.84 10.98 -6.16
N LEU A 87 15.40 10.78 -7.42
CA LEU A 87 14.03 10.42 -7.76
C LEU A 87 13.81 8.91 -7.68
N ARG A 88 12.58 8.52 -7.38
CA ARG A 88 12.12 7.12 -7.37
C ARG A 88 11.05 6.95 -8.44
N ILE A 89 11.39 6.25 -9.51
CA ILE A 89 10.59 6.15 -10.74
C ILE A 89 10.14 4.70 -10.92
N ASN A 90 8.86 4.49 -11.20
CA ASN A 90 8.37 3.19 -11.65
C ASN A 90 8.69 3.05 -13.14
N PRO A 91 9.54 2.09 -13.55
CA PRO A 91 9.93 1.94 -14.96
C PRO A 91 8.78 1.49 -15.87
N ALA A 92 7.69 0.93 -15.32
CA ALA A 92 6.57 0.44 -16.11
C ALA A 92 5.73 1.60 -16.70
N ASN A 93 5.53 2.68 -15.94
CA ASN A 93 4.70 3.82 -16.35
C ASN A 93 5.42 5.17 -16.30
N ASN A 94 6.73 5.19 -16.00
CA ASN A 94 7.57 6.37 -15.84
C ASN A 94 7.07 7.39 -14.78
N GLY A 95 6.11 7.00 -13.94
CA GLY A 95 5.60 7.78 -12.83
C GLY A 95 6.46 7.68 -11.57
N ARG A 96 6.05 8.36 -10.49
CA ARG A 96 6.67 8.19 -9.17
C ARG A 96 6.32 6.81 -8.62
N SER A 97 7.32 6.02 -8.24
CA SER A 97 7.09 4.65 -7.69
C SER A 97 6.42 4.66 -6.32
N ARG A 98 6.60 5.75 -5.56
CA ARG A 98 6.00 5.94 -4.23
C ARG A 98 5.31 7.28 -4.21
N SER A 99 3.99 7.28 -4.23
CA SER A 99 3.17 8.48 -4.13
C SER A 99 1.85 8.16 -3.49
N SER A 100 1.36 9.07 -2.66
CA SER A 100 -0.02 9.02 -2.19
C SER A 100 -0.96 9.24 -3.37
N TYR A 101 -2.06 8.51 -3.39
CA TYR A 101 -3.13 8.66 -4.37
C TYR A 101 -4.48 8.62 -3.66
N TYR A 102 -5.52 9.03 -4.39
CA TYR A 102 -6.90 8.91 -3.97
C TYR A 102 -7.55 7.72 -4.68
N ASN A 103 -8.50 7.07 -4.02
CA ASN A 103 -9.23 5.91 -4.55
C ASN A 103 -10.71 6.18 -4.84
N SER A 104 -11.20 7.37 -4.46
CA SER A 104 -12.56 7.80 -4.76
C SER A 104 -12.68 9.32 -4.78
N LEU A 105 -13.68 9.81 -5.51
CA LEU A 105 -14.02 11.22 -5.63
C LEU A 105 -15.52 11.38 -5.35
N THR A 106 -15.88 12.20 -4.37
CA THR A 106 -17.27 12.50 -4.03
C THR A 106 -17.47 14.01 -3.95
N LEU A 107 -18.46 14.53 -4.66
CA LEU A 107 -18.87 15.93 -4.60
C LEU A 107 -19.92 16.12 -3.51
N GLN A 108 -19.70 17.08 -2.62
CA GLN A 108 -20.65 17.50 -1.62
C GLN A 108 -21.00 18.98 -1.83
N SER A 109 -22.28 19.29 -1.92
CA SER A 109 -22.78 20.67 -1.99
C SER A 109 -22.56 21.35 -0.64
N LEU A 110 -22.01 22.55 -0.66
CA LEU A 110 -21.84 23.39 0.53
C LEU A 110 -23.11 24.16 0.90
N GLU A 111 -24.08 24.25 -0.01
CA GLU A 111 -25.34 24.96 0.22
C GLU A 111 -26.35 24.10 0.98
N ASN A 112 -26.55 22.85 0.54
CA ASN A 112 -27.59 21.96 1.09
C ASN A 112 -27.05 20.65 1.65
N GLY A 113 -25.73 20.41 1.58
CA GLY A 113 -25.10 19.18 2.07
C GLY A 113 -25.30 17.94 1.18
N GLY A 114 -26.00 18.08 0.04
CA GLY A 114 -26.25 16.99 -0.90
C GLY A 114 -24.95 16.41 -1.46
N SER A 115 -24.87 15.08 -1.58
CA SER A 115 -23.65 14.37 -1.98
C SER A 115 -23.87 13.53 -3.23
N ARG A 116 -22.88 13.51 -4.12
CA ARG A 116 -22.86 12.71 -5.36
C ARG A 116 -21.48 12.14 -5.61
N VAL A 117 -21.41 10.83 -5.85
CA VAL A 117 -20.17 10.14 -6.20
C VAL A 117 -19.84 10.41 -7.66
N ILE A 118 -18.58 10.68 -7.98
CA ILE A 118 -18.13 10.76 -9.37
C ILE A 118 -18.06 9.34 -9.94
N ILE A 119 -18.79 9.10 -11.03
CA ILE A 119 -18.90 7.81 -11.71
C ILE A 119 -18.14 7.81 -13.04
N GLY A 120 -17.90 6.62 -13.62
CA GLY A 120 -17.13 6.45 -14.86
C GLY A 120 -15.63 6.19 -14.66
N LEU A 121 -15.16 6.12 -13.41
CA LEU A 121 -13.81 5.72 -13.06
C LEU A 121 -13.62 4.20 -13.24
N PRO A 122 -12.41 3.72 -13.61
CA PRO A 122 -12.09 2.31 -13.64
C PRO A 122 -12.08 1.70 -12.22
N ALA A 123 -12.09 0.37 -12.13
CA ALA A 123 -11.95 -0.32 -10.85
C ALA A 123 -10.59 -0.02 -10.20
N ASN A 124 -10.59 0.24 -8.88
CA ASN A 124 -9.40 0.58 -8.09
C ASN A 124 -8.59 1.76 -8.68
N PRO A 125 -9.21 2.94 -8.87
CA PRO A 125 -8.56 4.05 -9.54
C PRO A 125 -7.44 4.62 -8.66
N ARG A 126 -6.26 4.86 -9.23
CA ARG A 126 -5.14 5.54 -8.58
C ARG A 126 -5.10 7.00 -9.01
N ILE A 127 -5.88 7.84 -8.34
CA ILE A 127 -6.11 9.23 -8.71
C ILE A 127 -5.03 10.13 -8.13
N ARG A 128 -4.42 10.98 -8.96
CA ARG A 128 -3.43 11.99 -8.55
C ARG A 128 -3.71 13.33 -9.22
N ASP A 129 -2.94 14.34 -8.81
CA ASP A 129 -2.88 15.66 -9.46
C ASP A 129 -4.25 16.33 -9.65
N VAL A 130 -5.14 16.18 -8.67
CA VAL A 130 -6.52 16.69 -8.73
C VAL A 130 -6.53 18.21 -8.70
N SER A 131 -7.25 18.83 -9.64
CA SER A 131 -7.40 20.28 -9.72
C SER A 131 -8.78 20.68 -10.25
N TRP A 132 -9.31 21.78 -9.71
CA TRP A 132 -10.56 22.38 -10.17
C TRP A 132 -10.33 23.30 -11.36
N SER A 133 -11.29 23.35 -12.28
CA SER A 133 -11.32 24.40 -13.28
C SER A 133 -11.62 25.76 -12.61
N PRO A 134 -11.10 26.88 -13.17
CA PRO A 134 -11.35 28.21 -12.61
C PRO A 134 -12.84 28.61 -12.53
N ASP A 135 -13.66 28.03 -13.43
CA ASP A 135 -15.10 28.25 -13.51
C ASP A 135 -15.93 27.26 -12.66
N SER A 136 -15.28 26.43 -11.84
CA SER A 136 -15.92 25.40 -10.99
C SER A 136 -16.76 24.34 -11.73
N SER A 137 -16.70 24.28 -13.07
CA SER A 137 -17.54 23.35 -13.85
C SER A 137 -16.92 21.96 -14.01
N ARG A 138 -15.61 21.83 -13.83
CA ARG A 138 -14.83 20.63 -14.14
C ARG A 138 -13.75 20.36 -13.10
N ILE A 139 -13.36 19.09 -13.01
CA ILE A 139 -12.23 18.62 -12.21
C ILE A 139 -11.30 17.84 -13.14
N ALA A 140 -10.03 18.24 -13.23
CA ALA A 140 -8.99 17.51 -13.94
C ALA A 140 -8.16 16.69 -12.95
N PHE A 141 -7.72 15.51 -13.35
CA PHE A 141 -6.86 14.63 -12.55
C PHE A 141 -6.14 13.62 -13.43
N THR A 142 -5.11 12.98 -12.87
CA THR A 142 -4.40 11.88 -13.51
C THR A 142 -4.82 10.54 -12.91
N LEU A 143 -4.83 9.49 -13.74
CA LEU A 143 -4.94 8.10 -13.29
C LEU A 143 -3.65 7.34 -13.60
N ASP A 144 -3.05 6.75 -12.59
CA ASP A 144 -1.92 5.85 -12.77
C ASP A 144 -2.40 4.47 -13.18
N GLN A 145 -2.19 4.11 -14.44
CA GLN A 145 -2.32 2.75 -14.93
C GLN A 145 -0.99 1.99 -14.74
N GLY A 146 -1.02 0.67 -14.93
CA GLY A 146 0.17 -0.17 -14.73
C GLY A 146 1.34 0.19 -15.65
N ASP A 147 1.05 0.62 -16.87
CA ASP A 147 2.00 0.85 -17.96
C ASP A 147 2.00 2.30 -18.49
N HIS A 148 1.04 3.13 -18.09
CA HIS A 148 0.97 4.54 -18.49
C HIS A 148 0.23 5.39 -17.45
N ILE A 149 0.24 6.70 -17.65
CA ILE A 149 -0.56 7.65 -16.87
C ILE A 149 -1.55 8.31 -17.83
N GLU A 150 -2.81 8.37 -17.44
CA GLU A 150 -3.88 8.94 -18.23
C GLU A 150 -4.32 10.28 -17.65
N LEU A 151 -4.69 11.23 -18.52
CA LEU A 151 -5.38 12.45 -18.12
C LEU A 151 -6.90 12.22 -18.15
N TRP A 152 -7.59 12.67 -17.11
CA TRP A 152 -9.02 12.49 -16.94
C TRP A 152 -9.70 13.81 -16.57
N LEU A 153 -11.00 13.87 -16.88
CA LEU A 153 -11.86 15.01 -16.61
C LEU A 153 -13.19 14.53 -16.04
N ALA A 154 -13.63 15.12 -14.94
CA ALA A 154 -14.98 14.98 -14.42
C ALA A 154 -15.77 16.27 -14.60
N GLU A 155 -16.99 16.15 -15.12
CA GLU A 155 -17.96 17.25 -15.13
C GLU A 155 -18.66 17.32 -13.78
N VAL A 156 -18.77 18.51 -13.22
CA VAL A 156 -19.36 18.72 -11.90
C VAL A 156 -20.85 18.44 -11.97
N ASP A 157 -21.58 19.05 -12.91
CA ASP A 157 -23.04 18.94 -13.02
C ASP A 157 -23.54 17.50 -13.15
N SER A 158 -22.91 16.69 -14.00
CA SER A 158 -23.33 15.29 -14.21
C SER A 158 -22.62 14.28 -13.31
N ALA A 159 -21.57 14.69 -12.58
CA ALA A 159 -20.68 13.80 -11.83
C ALA A 159 -20.11 12.64 -12.69
N LEU A 160 -19.88 12.88 -13.98
CA LEU A 160 -19.34 11.87 -14.90
C LEU A 160 -17.86 12.17 -15.19
N ALA A 161 -17.01 11.20 -14.89
CA ALA A 161 -15.61 11.19 -15.27
C ALA A 161 -15.41 10.46 -16.62
N ARG A 162 -14.49 10.98 -17.42
CA ARG A 162 -14.04 10.36 -18.67
C ARG A 162 -12.55 10.60 -18.89
N ARG A 163 -11.90 9.66 -19.56
CA ARG A 163 -10.53 9.83 -20.05
C ARG A 163 -10.51 10.94 -21.10
N LEU A 164 -9.55 11.86 -20.97
CA LEU A 164 -9.22 12.80 -22.04
C LEU A 164 -8.24 12.09 -22.98
N ILE A 165 -8.69 11.85 -24.21
CA ILE A 165 -7.81 11.39 -25.28
C ILE A 165 -7.02 12.62 -25.72
N VAL A 166 -5.71 12.59 -25.50
CA VAL A 166 -4.76 13.54 -26.07
C VAL A 166 -3.94 12.80 -27.12
#